data_AF-A0A930G053-F1
#
_entry.id   AF-A0A930G053-F1
#
_cell.length_a   1.000
_cell.length_b   1.000
_cell.length_c   1.000
_cell.angle_alpha   90.00
_cell.angle_beta   90.00
_cell.angle_gamma   90.00
#
_symmetry.space_group_name_H-M   'P 1'
#
loop_
_entity.id
_entity.type
_entity.pdbx_description
1 polymer ?
#
loop_
_entity_poly.entity_id
_entity_poly.type
_entity_poly.pdbx_seq_one_letter_code
_entity_poly.pdbx_strand_id
1 'polypeptide(L)'
;MAPSNQEHIAQLLPADHRWLTVELLEPGMVLARPVVAVANRVLSFKLGEGSELTPSMIGQLYARGIECVAVAIPPPDEVEMEAWRAQCAAYAQRLDIIFSDGQGGIDPSCRPLYDLLLTQGPQR
;
A
#
# COMPACT_ATOMS: atom_id res chain seq x y z
N MET A 1 22.07 20.93 -3.09
CA MET A 1 21.58 20.12 -4.23
C MET A 1 20.45 19.27 -3.69
N ALA A 2 19.23 19.40 -4.23
CA ALA A 2 18.15 18.48 -3.88
C ALA A 2 18.48 17.10 -4.50
N PRO A 3 18.24 15.99 -3.80
CA PRO A 3 18.45 14.67 -4.36
C PRO A 3 17.62 14.49 -5.63
N SER A 4 18.16 13.75 -6.60
CA SER A 4 17.45 13.37 -7.82
C SER A 4 16.21 12.56 -7.45
N ASN A 5 15.13 12.66 -8.24
CA ASN A 5 13.88 11.90 -8.03
C ASN A 5 14.13 10.39 -7.91
N GLN A 6 15.16 9.86 -8.57
CA GLN A 6 15.60 8.47 -8.48
C GLN A 6 16.26 8.13 -7.13
N GLU A 7 17.00 9.07 -6.54
CA GLU A 7 17.61 8.90 -5.22
C GLU A 7 16.56 8.91 -4.11
N HIS A 8 15.46 9.62 -4.31
CA HIS A 8 14.36 9.70 -3.35
C HIS A 8 13.57 8.38 -3.28
N ILE A 9 13.27 7.77 -4.43
CA ILE A 9 12.56 6.49 -4.51
C ILE A 9 13.40 5.31 -4.04
N ALA A 10 14.71 5.33 -4.29
CA ALA A 10 15.61 4.27 -3.83
C ALA A 10 15.70 4.14 -2.30
N GLN A 11 15.26 5.18 -1.56
CA GLN A 11 15.25 5.22 -0.09
C GLN A 11 13.87 4.93 0.50
N LEU A 12 12.84 4.72 -0.32
CA LEU A 12 11.50 4.38 0.17
C LEU A 12 11.51 2.99 0.78
N LEU A 13 11.04 2.91 2.01
CA LEU A 13 10.78 1.63 2.67
C LEU A 13 9.52 0.99 2.06
N PRO A 14 9.50 -0.34 1.91
CA PRO A 14 8.29 -1.03 1.52
C PRO A 14 7.19 -0.80 2.56
N ALA A 15 5.95 -0.75 2.08
CA ALA A 15 4.80 -0.64 2.96
C ALA A 15 4.78 -1.80 3.98
N ASP A 16 4.42 -1.46 5.22
CA ASP A 16 4.25 -2.39 6.34
C ASP A 16 2.86 -3.04 6.36
N HIS A 17 1.98 -2.62 5.44
CA HIS A 17 0.64 -3.18 5.28
C HIS A 17 0.18 -3.11 3.82
N ARG A 18 -0.80 -3.94 3.50
CA ARG A 18 -1.56 -3.89 2.23
C ARG A 18 -3.05 -3.91 2.50
N TRP A 19 -3.80 -3.30 1.61
CA TRP A 19 -5.26 -3.39 1.61
C TRP A 19 -5.68 -4.63 0.85
N LEU A 20 -6.44 -5.49 1.51
CA LEU A 20 -7.06 -6.66 0.90
C LEU A 20 -8.57 -6.55 0.98
N THR A 21 -9.24 -6.99 -0.07
CA THR A 21 -10.69 -7.21 -0.01
C THR A 21 -10.98 -8.41 0.90
N VAL A 22 -12.17 -8.48 1.48
CA VAL A 22 -12.52 -9.55 2.43
C VAL A 22 -12.41 -10.95 1.81
N GLU A 23 -12.57 -11.08 0.49
CA GLU A 23 -12.45 -12.34 -0.24
C GLU A 23 -11.00 -12.87 -0.31
N LEU A 24 -10.01 -11.99 -0.16
CA LEU A 24 -8.58 -12.34 -0.18
C LEU A 24 -8.01 -12.57 1.22
N LEU A 25 -8.85 -12.49 2.26
CA LEU A 25 -8.41 -12.71 3.64
C LEU A 25 -8.32 -14.20 3.95
N GLU A 26 -7.23 -14.57 4.58
CA GLU A 26 -7.02 -15.93 5.09
C GLU A 26 -6.89 -15.90 6.62
N PRO A 27 -7.34 -16.97 7.31
CA PRO A 27 -7.08 -17.13 8.73
C PRO A 27 -5.59 -17.03 9.04
N GLY A 28 -5.24 -16.35 10.13
CA GLY A 28 -3.84 -16.11 10.54
C GLY A 28 -3.26 -14.77 10.04
N MET A 29 -3.92 -14.08 9.12
CA MET A 29 -3.53 -12.71 8.73
C MET A 29 -3.74 -11.73 9.89
N VAL A 30 -2.86 -10.73 10.04
CA VAL A 30 -2.92 -9.77 11.14
C VAL A 30 -3.39 -8.40 10.65
N LEU A 31 -4.34 -7.78 11.34
CA LEU A 31 -4.78 -6.43 11.00
C LEU A 31 -3.70 -5.39 11.30
N ALA A 32 -3.33 -4.58 10.31
CA ALA A 32 -2.44 -3.43 10.47
C ALA A 32 -3.17 -2.16 10.91
N ARG A 33 -4.50 -2.13 10.78
CA ARG A 33 -5.33 -0.99 11.21
C ARG A 33 -6.61 -1.52 11.86
N PRO A 34 -7.18 -0.78 12.84
CA PRO A 34 -8.43 -1.20 13.46
C PRO A 34 -9.58 -1.18 12.45
N VAL A 35 -10.49 -2.15 12.57
CA VAL A 35 -11.75 -2.19 11.80
C VAL A 35 -12.88 -1.85 12.75
N VAL A 36 -13.70 -0.87 12.36
CA VAL A 36 -14.81 -0.39 13.18
C VAL A 36 -16.07 -0.38 12.33
N ALA A 37 -17.12 -1.06 12.78
CA ALA A 37 -18.44 -0.99 12.16
C ALA A 37 -19.43 -0.33 13.13
N VAL A 38 -20.13 0.68 12.63
CA VAL A 38 -21.17 1.41 13.36
C VAL A 38 -22.49 1.22 12.63
N ALA A 39 -23.52 0.77 13.35
CA ALA A 39 -24.87 0.62 12.84
C ALA A 39 -25.83 1.36 13.76
N ASN A 40 -26.76 2.15 13.20
CA ASN A 40 -27.74 2.93 13.97
C ASN A 40 -27.09 3.81 15.06
N ARG A 41 -25.94 4.41 14.77
CA ARG A 41 -25.12 5.22 15.72
C ARG A 41 -24.57 4.45 16.93
N VAL A 42 -24.59 3.12 16.90
CA VAL A 42 -24.03 2.25 17.93
C VAL A 42 -22.86 1.46 17.35
N LEU A 43 -21.77 1.38 18.11
CA LEU A 43 -20.64 0.51 17.78
C LEU A 43 -21.13 -0.94 17.80
N SER A 44 -21.22 -1.56 16.63
CA SER A 44 -21.72 -2.94 16.49
C SER A 44 -20.60 -3.95 16.34
N PHE A 45 -19.37 -3.48 16.07
CA PHE A 45 -18.20 -4.31 15.85
C PHE A 45 -16.91 -3.51 15.92
N LYS A 46 -15.88 -4.11 16.53
CA LYS A 46 -14.52 -3.57 16.55
C LYS A 46 -13.51 -4.71 16.56
N LEU A 47 -12.56 -4.65 15.63
CA LEU A 47 -11.30 -5.39 15.72
C LEU A 47 -10.16 -4.40 15.92
N GLY A 48 -9.26 -4.72 16.84
CA GLY A 48 -8.09 -3.90 17.11
C GLY A 48 -7.01 -4.10 16.04
N GLU A 49 -6.14 -3.12 15.89
CA GLU A 49 -4.84 -3.34 15.27
C GLU A 49 -4.09 -4.46 15.99
N GLY A 50 -3.35 -5.27 15.23
CA GLY A 50 -2.66 -6.46 15.74
C GLY A 50 -3.55 -7.68 15.93
N SER A 51 -4.86 -7.60 15.62
CA SER A 51 -5.74 -8.77 15.73
C SER A 51 -5.43 -9.78 14.64
N GLU A 52 -5.15 -11.02 15.02
CA GLU A 52 -5.08 -12.15 14.10
C GLU A 52 -6.50 -12.55 13.66
N LEU A 53 -6.71 -12.61 12.36
CA LEU A 53 -7.99 -12.94 11.75
C LEU A 53 -8.28 -14.42 11.91
N THR A 54 -9.38 -14.73 12.60
CA THR A 54 -9.94 -16.07 12.67
C THR A 54 -10.98 -16.27 11.55
N PRO A 55 -11.33 -17.52 11.18
CA PRO A 55 -12.41 -17.77 10.21
C PRO A 55 -13.73 -17.10 10.62
N SER A 56 -14.03 -17.07 11.93
CA SER A 56 -15.24 -16.43 12.45
C SER A 56 -15.20 -14.91 12.26
N MET A 57 -14.05 -14.27 12.51
CA MET A 57 -13.87 -12.83 12.31
C MET A 57 -14.02 -12.46 10.83
N ILE A 58 -13.45 -13.24 9.91
CA ILE A 58 -13.59 -13.02 8.46
C ILE A 58 -15.08 -13.10 8.06
N GLY A 59 -15.80 -14.11 8.53
CA GLY A 59 -17.26 -14.21 8.32
C GLY A 59 -18.03 -13.01 8.89
N GLN A 60 -17.60 -12.47 10.03
CA GLN A 60 -18.20 -11.26 10.63
C GLN A 60 -17.92 -9.98 9.84
N LEU A 61 -16.75 -9.85 9.20
CA LEU A 61 -16.42 -8.76 8.29
C LEU A 61 -17.35 -8.80 7.08
N TYR A 62 -17.50 -9.97 6.45
CA TYR A 62 -18.38 -10.18 5.32
C TYR A 62 -19.85 -9.87 5.66
N ALA A 63 -20.36 -10.40 6.77
CA ALA A 63 -21.74 -10.17 7.21
C ALA A 63 -22.06 -8.70 7.54
N ARG A 64 -21.03 -7.86 7.76
CA ARG A 64 -21.17 -6.44 8.07
C ARG A 64 -20.90 -5.54 6.87
N GLY A 65 -20.69 -6.11 5.68
CA GLY A 65 -20.40 -5.34 4.47
C GLY A 65 -19.08 -4.59 4.53
N ILE A 66 -18.11 -5.06 5.33
CA ILE A 66 -16.75 -4.53 5.25
C ILE A 66 -16.16 -5.02 3.93
N GLU A 67 -15.74 -4.10 3.07
CA GLU A 67 -15.23 -4.44 1.74
C GLU A 67 -13.73 -4.72 1.77
N CYS A 68 -12.96 -3.92 2.50
CA CYS A 68 -11.50 -3.98 2.56
C CYS A 68 -10.97 -3.79 3.98
N VAL A 69 -9.84 -4.42 4.28
CA VAL A 69 -9.09 -4.24 5.53
C VAL A 69 -7.59 -4.10 5.26
N ALA A 70 -6.88 -3.39 6.13
CA ALA A 70 -5.43 -3.30 6.08
C ALA A 70 -4.82 -4.49 6.83
N VAL A 71 -4.04 -5.30 6.14
CA VAL A 71 -3.33 -6.47 6.68
C VAL A 71 -1.84 -6.17 6.77
N ALA A 72 -1.24 -6.48 7.90
CA ALA A 72 0.19 -6.31 8.14
C ALA A 72 1.00 -7.23 7.21
N ILE A 73 2.04 -6.66 6.62
CA ILE A 73 3.03 -7.41 5.86
C ILE A 73 4.25 -7.58 6.76
N PRO A 74 4.80 -8.79 6.90
CA PRO A 74 6.03 -8.97 7.64
C PRO A 74 7.15 -8.07 7.06
N PRO A 75 8.08 -7.60 7.92
CA PRO A 75 9.26 -6.90 7.45
C PRO A 75 9.95 -7.75 6.38
N PRO A 76 10.34 -7.14 5.24
CA PRO A 76 11.03 -7.88 4.20
C PRO A 76 12.35 -8.45 4.73
N ASP A 77 12.72 -9.64 4.28
CA ASP A 77 14.08 -10.13 4.42
C ASP A 77 15.07 -9.34 3.53
N GLU A 78 16.37 -9.66 3.63
CA GLU A 78 17.40 -8.96 2.84
C GLU A 78 17.21 -9.14 1.32
N VAL A 79 16.70 -10.29 0.89
CA VAL A 79 16.47 -10.60 -0.53
C VAL A 79 15.27 -9.82 -1.04
N GLU A 80 14.18 -9.79 -0.28
CA GLU A 80 13.01 -8.97 -0.56
C GLU A 80 13.34 -7.48 -0.57
N MET A 81 14.21 -7.02 0.33
CA MET A 81 14.66 -5.62 0.36
C MET A 81 15.45 -5.24 -0.89
N GLU A 82 16.33 -6.12 -1.37
CA GLU A 82 17.07 -5.86 -2.61
C GLU A 82 16.15 -5.89 -3.84
N ALA A 83 15.22 -6.84 -3.90
CA ALA A 83 14.19 -6.88 -4.93
C ALA A 83 13.32 -5.61 -4.93
N TRP A 84 12.98 -5.10 -3.74
CA TRP A 84 12.24 -3.85 -3.57
C TRP A 84 12.99 -2.64 -4.14
N ARG A 85 14.30 -2.52 -3.89
CA ARG A 85 15.12 -1.45 -4.49
C ARG A 85 15.13 -1.51 -6.01
N ALA A 86 15.27 -2.72 -6.56
CA ALA A 86 15.19 -2.92 -8.01
C ALA A 86 13.82 -2.53 -8.58
N GLN A 87 12.73 -2.89 -7.87
CA GLN A 87 11.37 -2.52 -8.23
C GLN A 87 11.15 -0.99 -8.18
N CYS A 88 11.71 -0.33 -7.16
CA CYS A 88 11.70 1.12 -7.01
C CYS A 88 12.39 1.82 -8.19
N ALA A 89 13.57 1.35 -8.59
CA ALA A 89 14.27 1.89 -9.77
C ALA A 89 13.47 1.70 -11.07
N ALA A 90 12.90 0.50 -11.28
CA ALA A 90 12.06 0.20 -12.44
C ALA A 90 10.77 1.04 -12.45
N TYR A 91 10.18 1.29 -11.28
CA TYR A 91 8.99 2.12 -11.12
C TYR A 91 9.26 3.57 -11.52
N ALA A 92 10.36 4.18 -11.03
CA ALA A 92 10.76 5.52 -11.41
C ALA A 92 10.96 5.65 -12.93
N GLN A 93 11.68 4.70 -13.53
CA GLN A 93 11.91 4.68 -14.98
C GLN A 93 10.59 4.58 -15.76
N ARG A 94 9.62 3.79 -15.29
CA ARG A 94 8.30 3.69 -15.92
C ARG A 94 7.53 5.00 -15.84
N LEU A 95 7.61 5.71 -14.71
CA LEU A 95 6.98 7.03 -14.58
C LEU A 95 7.61 8.04 -15.54
N ASP A 96 8.94 8.04 -15.68
CA ASP A 96 9.62 8.91 -16.65
C ASP A 96 9.10 8.69 -18.08
N ILE A 97 8.88 7.42 -18.47
CA ILE A 97 8.33 7.07 -19.79
C ILE A 97 6.87 7.51 -19.93
N ILE A 98 6.02 7.24 -18.94
CA ILE A 98 4.58 7.53 -18.99
C ILE A 98 4.30 9.03 -19.05
N PHE A 99 5.07 9.81 -18.28
CA PHE A 99 4.84 11.24 -18.11
C PHE A 99 5.74 12.11 -19.00
N SER A 100 6.52 11.49 -19.89
CA SER A 100 7.35 12.23 -20.84
C SER A 100 6.52 13.07 -21.80
N ASP A 101 6.99 14.28 -22.10
CA ASP A 101 6.43 15.16 -23.14
C ASP A 101 6.92 14.82 -24.56
N GLY A 102 7.70 13.74 -24.73
CA GLY A 102 8.29 13.32 -26.00
C GLY A 102 9.50 14.17 -26.45
N GLN A 103 9.89 15.20 -25.69
CA GLN A 103 11.07 16.05 -25.90
C GLN A 103 12.15 15.83 -24.84
N GLY A 104 11.99 14.82 -23.98
CA GLY A 104 12.93 14.49 -22.91
C GLY A 104 12.65 15.20 -21.58
N GLY A 105 11.52 15.90 -21.48
CA GLY A 105 11.01 16.46 -20.23
C GLY A 105 9.78 15.70 -19.70
N ILE A 106 9.36 16.05 -18.48
CA ILE A 106 8.06 15.64 -17.94
C ILE A 106 7.04 16.71 -18.33
N ASP A 107 5.88 16.31 -18.85
CA ASP A 107 4.80 17.23 -19.20
C ASP A 107 4.44 18.12 -17.98
N PRO A 108 4.55 19.46 -18.08
CA PRO A 108 4.29 20.36 -16.95
C PRO A 108 2.89 20.20 -16.34
N SER A 109 1.89 19.82 -17.14
CA SER A 109 0.52 19.60 -16.68
C SER A 109 0.39 18.36 -15.80
N CYS A 110 1.23 17.35 -16.05
CA CYS A 110 1.27 16.11 -15.29
C CYS A 110 2.23 16.14 -14.10
N ARG A 111 3.07 17.18 -13.99
CA ARG A 111 4.12 17.28 -12.98
C ARG A 111 3.65 17.02 -11.55
N PRO A 112 2.51 17.56 -11.08
CA PRO A 112 2.02 17.28 -9.74
C PRO A 112 1.70 15.80 -9.48
N LEU A 113 1.13 15.12 -10.47
CA LEU A 113 0.80 13.69 -10.37
C LEU A 113 2.06 12.83 -10.42
N TYR A 114 3.00 13.16 -11.31
CA TYR A 114 4.30 12.50 -11.39
C TYR A 114 5.06 12.60 -10.05
N ASP A 115 5.21 13.80 -9.49
CA ASP A 115 5.90 14.00 -8.22
C ASP A 115 5.19 13.28 -7.04
N LEU A 116 3.86 13.25 -7.05
CA LEU A 116 3.07 12.49 -6.06
C LEU A 116 3.36 10.99 -6.15
N LEU A 117 3.32 10.41 -7.36
CA LEU A 117 3.58 8.99 -7.58
C LEU A 117 5.01 8.61 -7.22
N LEU A 118 5.98 9.47 -7.53
CA LEU A 118 7.36 9.27 -7.08
C LEU A 118 7.47 9.21 -5.55
N THR A 119 6.71 10.06 -4.84
CA THR A 119 6.71 10.09 -3.37
C THR A 119 6.04 8.86 -2.76
N GLN A 120 5.02 8.30 -3.44
CA GLN A 120 4.32 7.11 -2.96
C GLN A 120 5.06 5.80 -3.24
N GLY A 121 5.82 5.73 -4.34
CA GLY A 121 6.55 4.53 -4.74
C GLY A 121 5.67 3.40 -5.27
N PRO A 122 6.28 2.24 -5.58
CA PRO A 122 5.54 1.06 -6.03
C PRO A 122 4.66 0.48 -4.92
N GLN A 123 3.67 -0.35 -5.29
CA GLN A 123 2.86 -1.13 -4.34
C GLN A 123 3.53 -2.50 -4.11
N ARG A 124 3.46 -3.00 -2.87
CA ARG A 124 3.97 -4.31 -2.44
C ARG A 124 2.88 -5.37 -2.45
#